data_AF-A0A847PSM8-F1
#
_entry.id   AF-A0A847PSM8-F1
#
_cell.length_a   1.000
_cell.length_b   1.000
_cell.length_c   1.000
_cell.angle_alpha   90.00
_cell.angle_beta   90.00
_cell.angle_gamma   90.00
#
_symmetry.space_group_name_H-M   'P 1'
#
loop_
_entity.id
_entity.type
_entity.pdbx_description
1 polymer ?
#
loop_
_entity_poly.entity_id
_entity_poly.type
_entity_poly.pdbx_seq_one_letter_code
_entity_poly.pdbx_strand_id
1 'polypeptide(L)'
;MLSILYDADKIASGTYNPSQLNLDNLYTKITFDIFSDFLMNHLMSLPRYHDFKGEFFLSIRNVAGSMEFSYLLNKNKIAYPYSLVVQNKGPSTMVAVLSILDLMSSESFDASELGKAIALFNMADVVAMLNNAVNTWKKEIVERDYSSPVISLALEKKLIKFSDFENLSTEKIEEKLLPLSLIVNEDLNRKLLFMEEFAEIHEIKSFDALRYINNYRTYAFESQKKNKEISQRQTGSI
;
A
#
# COMPACT_ATOMS: atom_id res chain seq x y z
N MET A 1 -17.78 -0.19 0.28
CA MET A 1 -16.41 -0.74 0.40
C MET A 1 -15.74 -0.34 1.72
N LEU A 2 -15.59 0.95 2.07
CA LEU A 2 -14.95 1.34 3.34
C LEU A 2 -15.62 0.73 4.59
N SER A 3 -16.96 0.76 4.70
CA SER A 3 -17.65 0.09 5.83
C SER A 3 -17.38 -1.41 5.86
N ILE A 4 -17.29 -2.09 4.72
CA ILE A 4 -16.99 -3.53 4.65
C ILE A 4 -15.61 -3.82 5.28
N LEU A 5 -14.61 -2.98 5.01
CA LEU A 5 -13.28 -3.14 5.58
C LEU A 5 -13.24 -2.75 7.08
N TYR A 6 -13.84 -1.62 7.45
CA TYR A 6 -13.86 -1.18 8.86
C TYR A 6 -14.59 -2.16 9.79
N ASP A 7 -15.62 -2.82 9.26
CA ASP A 7 -16.46 -3.79 9.98
C ASP A 7 -16.13 -5.25 9.65
N ALA A 8 -14.94 -5.54 9.11
CA ALA A 8 -14.53 -6.90 8.72
C ALA A 8 -14.62 -7.91 9.89
N ASP A 9 -14.34 -7.49 11.12
CA ASP A 9 -14.49 -8.32 12.32
C ASP A 9 -15.97 -8.61 12.67
N LYS A 10 -16.86 -7.65 12.42
CA LYS A 10 -18.31 -7.84 12.58
C LYS A 10 -18.86 -8.77 11.51
N ILE A 11 -18.35 -8.68 10.28
CA ILE A 11 -18.72 -9.59 9.19
C ILE A 11 -18.29 -11.01 9.55
N ALA A 12 -17.03 -11.20 9.94
CA ALA A 12 -16.51 -12.52 10.34
C ALA A 12 -17.28 -13.12 11.54
N SER A 13 -17.73 -12.30 12.48
CA SER A 13 -18.54 -12.76 13.62
C SER A 13 -20.04 -12.93 13.33
N GLY A 14 -20.50 -12.60 12.11
CA GLY A 14 -21.92 -12.65 11.74
C GLY A 14 -22.79 -11.56 12.41
N THR A 15 -22.18 -10.53 13.01
CA THR A 15 -22.88 -9.44 13.70
C THR A 15 -23.05 -8.19 12.83
N TYR A 16 -22.48 -8.17 11.63
CA TYR A 16 -22.64 -7.08 10.68
C TYR A 16 -24.05 -7.05 10.09
N ASN A 17 -24.67 -5.87 10.08
CA ASN A 17 -25.96 -5.66 9.42
C ASN A 17 -25.74 -5.12 7.99
N PRO A 18 -25.96 -5.94 6.94
CA PRO A 18 -25.73 -5.52 5.56
C PRO A 18 -26.81 -4.56 5.03
N SER A 19 -27.87 -4.26 5.80
CA SER A 19 -28.91 -3.30 5.38
C SER A 19 -28.39 -1.88 5.15
N GLN A 20 -27.17 -1.59 5.61
CA GLN A 20 -26.48 -0.32 5.38
C GLN A 20 -25.79 -0.25 4.01
N LEU A 21 -25.66 -1.37 3.31
CA LEU A 21 -25.06 -1.45 1.98
C LEU A 21 -26.13 -1.27 0.89
N ASN A 22 -25.76 -0.54 -0.17
CA ASN A 22 -26.56 -0.49 -1.38
C ASN A 22 -26.35 -1.80 -2.19
N LEU A 23 -27.07 -2.86 -1.83
CA LEU A 23 -26.94 -4.18 -2.49
C LEU A 23 -27.60 -4.23 -3.88
N ASP A 24 -28.38 -3.22 -4.28
CA ASP A 24 -28.85 -3.07 -5.66
C ASP A 24 -27.70 -2.72 -6.61
N ASN A 25 -26.62 -2.15 -6.08
CA ASN A 25 -25.39 -1.93 -6.83
C ASN A 25 -24.61 -3.24 -6.96
N LEU A 26 -24.52 -3.77 -8.19
CA LEU A 26 -23.87 -5.06 -8.50
C LEU A 26 -22.42 -5.15 -7.99
N TYR A 27 -21.64 -4.06 -8.11
CA TYR A 27 -20.26 -4.03 -7.62
C TYR A 27 -20.20 -4.18 -6.09
N THR A 28 -21.08 -3.49 -5.37
CA THR A 28 -21.18 -3.57 -3.91
C THR A 28 -21.59 -4.96 -3.47
N LYS A 29 -22.59 -5.55 -4.15
CA LYS A 29 -23.05 -6.91 -3.87
C LYS A 29 -21.93 -7.94 -4.08
N ILE A 30 -21.32 -7.98 -5.27
CA ILE A 30 -20.25 -8.94 -5.57
C ILE A 30 -19.06 -8.78 -4.60
N THR A 31 -18.68 -7.53 -4.31
CA THR A 31 -17.59 -7.25 -3.35
C THR A 31 -17.93 -7.81 -1.97
N PHE A 32 -19.14 -7.56 -1.49
CA PHE A 32 -19.58 -8.06 -0.19
C PHE A 32 -19.66 -9.58 -0.17
N ASP A 33 -20.24 -10.19 -1.20
CA ASP A 33 -20.39 -11.65 -1.29
C ASP A 33 -19.02 -12.34 -1.25
N ILE A 34 -18.05 -11.91 -2.08
CA ILE A 34 -16.69 -12.49 -2.09
C ILE A 34 -15.98 -12.26 -0.75
N PHE A 35 -16.05 -11.05 -0.21
CA PHE A 35 -15.30 -10.71 0.99
C PHE A 35 -15.89 -11.37 2.24
N SER A 36 -17.22 -11.42 2.37
CA SER A 36 -17.88 -12.12 3.47
C SER A 36 -17.65 -13.63 3.42
N ASP A 37 -17.72 -14.24 2.23
CA ASP A 37 -17.38 -15.66 2.05
C ASP A 37 -15.94 -15.95 2.47
N PHE A 38 -14.97 -15.14 2.03
CA PHE A 38 -13.59 -15.26 2.48
C PHE A 38 -13.46 -15.17 4.01
N LEU A 39 -14.06 -14.16 4.64
CA LEU A 39 -13.94 -13.96 6.08
C LEU A 39 -14.61 -15.07 6.89
N MET A 40 -15.78 -15.54 6.47
CA MET A 40 -16.59 -16.49 7.24
C MET A 40 -16.19 -17.94 6.99
N ASN A 41 -15.84 -18.29 5.75
CA ASN A 41 -15.62 -19.69 5.35
C ASN A 41 -14.14 -20.04 5.20
N HIS A 42 -13.27 -19.08 4.86
CA HIS A 42 -11.86 -19.35 4.60
C HIS A 42 -10.95 -18.88 5.75
N LEU A 43 -11.04 -17.61 6.13
CA LEU A 43 -10.18 -17.02 7.16
C LEU A 43 -10.32 -17.74 8.51
N MET A 44 -11.56 -17.98 8.95
CA MET A 44 -11.84 -18.65 10.23
C MET A 44 -11.39 -20.12 10.27
N SER A 45 -11.17 -20.74 9.10
CA SER A 45 -10.71 -22.12 8.99
C SER A 45 -9.19 -22.27 9.10
N LEU A 46 -8.45 -21.16 9.10
CA LEU A 46 -6.99 -21.20 9.15
C LEU A 46 -6.50 -21.74 10.51
N PRO A 47 -5.46 -22.60 10.54
CA PRO A 47 -5.00 -23.27 11.76
C PRO A 47 -4.72 -22.34 12.93
N ARG A 48 -4.23 -21.13 12.63
CA ARG A 48 -3.85 -20.13 13.62
C ARG A 48 -4.69 -18.85 13.55
N TYR A 49 -5.93 -18.96 13.06
CA TYR A 49 -6.86 -17.83 13.02
C TYR A 49 -6.98 -17.13 14.39
N HIS A 50 -7.20 -17.89 15.46
CA HIS A 50 -7.43 -17.32 16.79
C HIS A 50 -6.21 -16.59 17.36
N ASP A 51 -5.00 -16.98 16.97
CA ASP A 51 -3.77 -16.38 17.46
C ASP A 51 -3.53 -14.99 16.86
N PHE A 52 -3.96 -14.77 15.60
CA PHE A 52 -3.59 -13.58 14.84
C PHE A 52 -4.77 -12.72 14.35
N LYS A 53 -6.02 -13.11 14.61
CA LYS A 53 -7.21 -12.39 14.12
C LYS A 53 -7.23 -10.90 14.49
N GLY A 54 -6.70 -10.54 15.67
CA GLY A 54 -6.63 -9.15 16.10
C GLY A 54 -5.79 -8.30 15.16
N GLU A 55 -4.57 -8.75 14.86
CA GLU A 55 -3.64 -8.06 13.95
C GLU A 55 -4.15 -8.03 12.51
N PHE A 56 -4.80 -9.11 12.07
CA PHE A 56 -5.43 -9.16 10.75
C PHE A 56 -6.50 -8.07 10.60
N PHE A 57 -7.47 -8.00 11.53
CA PHE A 57 -8.52 -7.00 11.44
C PHE A 57 -8.00 -5.58 11.66
N LEU A 58 -6.97 -5.39 12.50
CA LEU A 58 -6.29 -4.09 12.60
C LEU A 58 -5.67 -3.69 11.25
N SER A 59 -4.98 -4.61 10.58
CA SER A 59 -4.36 -4.35 9.28
C SER A 59 -5.40 -4.04 8.20
N ILE A 60 -6.54 -4.75 8.18
CA ILE A 60 -7.66 -4.44 7.27
C ILE A 60 -8.21 -3.02 7.52
N ARG A 61 -8.33 -2.58 8.78
CA ARG A 61 -8.73 -1.20 9.10
C ARG A 61 -7.70 -0.18 8.65
N ASN A 62 -6.40 -0.50 8.71
CA ASN A 62 -5.35 0.37 8.18
C ASN A 62 -5.48 0.53 6.65
N VAL A 63 -5.82 -0.53 5.92
CA VAL A 63 -6.15 -0.45 4.48
C VAL A 63 -7.32 0.51 4.25
N ALA A 64 -8.41 0.36 5.02
CA ALA A 64 -9.58 1.25 4.93
C ALA A 64 -9.20 2.72 5.19
N GLY A 65 -8.40 2.97 6.23
CA GLY A 65 -7.89 4.30 6.57
C GLY A 65 -7.03 4.90 5.46
N SER A 66 -6.18 4.10 4.83
CA SER A 66 -5.37 4.54 3.67
C SER A 66 -6.25 4.95 2.47
N MET A 67 -7.28 4.17 2.18
CA MET A 67 -8.24 4.48 1.10
C MET A 67 -9.04 5.75 1.41
N GLU A 68 -9.52 5.90 2.64
CA GLU A 68 -10.25 7.08 3.10
C GLU A 68 -9.37 8.33 3.07
N PHE A 69 -8.13 8.23 3.56
CA PHE A 69 -7.13 9.30 3.48
C PHE A 69 -6.93 9.76 2.02
N SER A 70 -6.70 8.80 1.12
CA SER A 70 -6.50 9.09 -0.31
C SER A 70 -7.73 9.74 -0.94
N TYR A 71 -8.94 9.26 -0.60
CA TYR A 71 -10.19 9.86 -1.06
C TYR A 71 -10.34 11.31 -0.59
N LEU A 72 -10.13 11.59 0.70
CA LEU A 72 -10.29 12.93 1.27
C LEU A 72 -9.26 13.91 0.71
N LEU A 73 -8.00 13.47 0.60
CA LEU A 73 -6.92 14.27 0.02
C LEU A 73 -7.27 14.68 -1.43
N ASN A 74 -7.69 13.71 -2.24
CA ASN A 74 -8.06 13.93 -3.63
C ASN A 74 -9.29 14.83 -3.79
N LYS A 75 -10.34 14.54 -3.02
CA LYS A 75 -11.60 15.30 -3.06
C LYS A 75 -11.40 16.76 -2.67
N ASN A 76 -10.66 17.00 -1.59
CA ASN A 76 -10.54 18.33 -1.00
C ASN A 76 -9.39 19.14 -1.61
N LYS A 77 -8.56 18.55 -2.49
CA LYS A 77 -7.38 19.19 -3.08
C LYS A 77 -6.50 19.82 -1.98
N ILE A 78 -6.14 19.03 -0.96
CA ILE A 78 -5.29 19.48 0.16
C ILE A 78 -3.87 18.98 -0.07
N ALA A 79 -2.89 19.90 0.01
CA ALA A 79 -1.48 19.54 -0.02
C ALA A 79 -1.04 19.16 1.40
N TYR A 80 -0.85 17.86 1.64
CA TYR A 80 -0.26 17.36 2.89
C TYR A 80 1.26 17.21 2.77
N PRO A 81 1.99 17.25 3.90
CA PRO A 81 3.39 16.87 3.91
C PRO A 81 3.58 15.45 3.35
N TYR A 82 4.60 15.27 2.52
CA TYR A 82 5.01 14.03 1.89
C TYR A 82 5.14 12.90 2.92
N SER A 83 5.76 13.16 4.07
CA SER A 83 5.92 12.17 5.14
C SER A 83 4.57 11.64 5.64
N LEU A 84 3.56 12.51 5.78
CA LEU A 84 2.22 12.12 6.20
C LEU A 84 1.51 11.31 5.11
N VAL A 85 1.69 11.68 3.83
CA VAL A 85 1.15 10.92 2.70
C VAL A 85 1.75 9.51 2.67
N VAL A 86 3.07 9.38 2.78
CA VAL A 86 3.76 8.09 2.79
C VAL A 86 3.28 7.22 3.96
N GLN A 87 3.17 7.79 5.16
CA GLN A 87 2.73 7.06 6.34
C GLN A 87 1.29 6.54 6.21
N ASN A 88 0.37 7.35 5.69
CA ASN A 88 -1.04 6.95 5.57
C ASN A 88 -1.31 6.09 4.35
N LYS A 89 -0.55 6.24 3.25
CA LYS A 89 -0.77 5.47 2.02
C LYS A 89 -0.24 4.05 2.11
N GLY A 90 0.86 3.80 2.83
CA GLY A 90 1.52 2.49 2.92
C GLY A 90 0.57 1.27 2.95
N PRO A 91 -0.41 1.22 3.88
CA PRO A 91 -1.33 0.09 3.98
C PRO A 91 -2.16 -0.22 2.71
N SER A 92 -2.26 0.68 1.72
CA SER A 92 -3.02 0.43 0.49
C SER A 92 -2.52 -0.77 -0.31
N THR A 93 -1.27 -1.20 -0.07
CA THR A 93 -0.71 -2.36 -0.76
C THR A 93 -1.04 -3.69 -0.13
N MET A 94 -1.70 -3.69 1.04
CA MET A 94 -2.17 -4.88 1.75
C MET A 94 -1.07 -5.90 2.09
N VAL A 95 0.21 -5.51 2.11
CA VAL A 95 1.33 -6.41 2.37
C VAL A 95 1.23 -6.98 3.78
N ALA A 96 0.92 -6.14 4.78
CA ALA A 96 0.74 -6.61 6.15
C ALA A 96 -0.42 -7.59 6.27
N VAL A 97 -1.55 -7.30 5.61
CA VAL A 97 -2.72 -8.19 5.59
C VAL A 97 -2.35 -9.57 5.05
N LEU A 98 -1.68 -9.62 3.89
CA LEU A 98 -1.29 -10.88 3.27
C LEU A 98 -0.24 -11.63 4.10
N SER A 99 0.73 -10.92 4.67
CA SER A 99 1.76 -11.53 5.52
C SER A 99 1.14 -12.15 6.79
N ILE A 100 0.13 -11.51 7.37
CA ILE A 100 -0.59 -12.07 8.54
C ILE A 100 -1.42 -13.29 8.14
N LEU A 101 -2.01 -13.32 6.95
CA LEU A 101 -2.69 -14.52 6.44
C LEU A 101 -1.73 -15.70 6.29
N ASP A 102 -0.50 -15.44 5.83
CA ASP A 102 0.55 -16.47 5.78
C ASP A 102 0.92 -16.96 7.18
N LEU A 103 1.00 -16.07 8.18
CA LEU A 103 1.22 -16.46 9.58
C LEU A 103 0.07 -17.30 10.12
N MET A 104 -1.18 -16.94 9.82
CA MET A 104 -2.36 -17.74 10.19
C MET A 104 -2.36 -19.15 9.60
N SER A 105 -1.67 -19.32 8.48
CA SER A 105 -1.52 -20.60 7.77
C SER A 105 -0.28 -21.38 8.22
N SER A 106 0.62 -20.77 9.00
CA SER A 106 1.91 -21.34 9.38
C SER A 106 1.90 -21.91 10.79
N GLU A 107 2.08 -23.23 10.91
CA GLU A 107 2.15 -23.92 12.20
C GLU A 107 3.44 -23.62 12.98
N SER A 108 4.52 -23.20 12.30
CA SER A 108 5.86 -23.10 12.90
C SER A 108 6.22 -21.70 13.42
N PHE A 109 5.35 -20.70 13.27
CA PHE A 109 5.66 -19.33 13.71
C PHE A 109 5.63 -19.19 15.24
N ASP A 110 6.67 -18.62 15.84
CA ASP A 110 6.68 -18.30 17.27
C ASP A 110 5.88 -17.01 17.54
N ALA A 111 4.76 -17.14 18.26
CA ALA A 111 3.91 -16.02 18.62
C ALA A 111 4.63 -14.92 19.44
N SER A 112 5.72 -15.25 20.12
CA SER A 112 6.56 -14.27 20.82
C SER A 112 7.20 -13.25 19.87
N GLU A 113 7.33 -13.61 18.59
CA GLU A 113 7.91 -12.77 17.54
C GLU A 113 6.89 -11.89 16.81
N LEU A 114 5.60 -11.97 17.17
CA LEU A 114 4.53 -11.30 16.44
C LEU A 114 4.75 -9.78 16.33
N GLY A 115 5.11 -9.11 17.43
CA GLY A 115 5.28 -7.64 17.43
C GLY A 115 6.34 -7.17 16.43
N LYS A 116 7.48 -7.87 16.34
CA LYS A 116 8.54 -7.54 15.38
C LYS A 116 8.19 -7.94 13.94
N ALA A 117 7.45 -9.03 13.74
CA ALA A 117 6.95 -9.40 12.41
C ALA A 117 5.97 -8.36 11.86
N ILE A 118 4.99 -7.94 12.67
CA ILE A 118 4.02 -6.89 12.29
C ILE A 118 4.73 -5.57 11.95
N ALA A 119 5.73 -5.17 12.74
CA ALA A 119 6.53 -3.99 12.44
C ALA A 119 7.23 -4.10 11.08
N LEU A 120 7.87 -5.25 10.79
CA LEU A 120 8.52 -5.49 9.50
C LEU A 120 7.52 -5.46 8.34
N PHE A 121 6.35 -6.06 8.50
CA PHE A 121 5.32 -6.08 7.45
C PHE A 121 4.76 -4.68 7.16
N ASN A 122 4.56 -3.86 8.19
CA ASN A 122 4.15 -2.47 8.01
C ASN A 122 5.23 -1.62 7.29
N MET A 123 6.52 -1.92 7.52
CA MET A 123 7.60 -1.31 6.73
C MET A 123 7.54 -1.78 5.26
N ALA A 124 7.23 -3.06 5.04
CA ALA A 124 7.08 -3.63 3.71
C ALA A 124 5.91 -3.01 2.92
N ASP A 125 4.80 -2.67 3.59
CA ASP A 125 3.71 -1.89 2.99
C ASP A 125 4.21 -0.54 2.44
N VAL A 126 5.03 0.18 3.21
CA VAL A 126 5.61 1.45 2.77
C VAL A 126 6.55 1.25 1.58
N VAL A 127 7.41 0.23 1.62
CA VAL A 127 8.32 -0.11 0.52
C VAL A 127 7.55 -0.47 -0.75
N ALA A 128 6.54 -1.32 -0.65
CA ALA A 128 5.70 -1.70 -1.79
C ALA A 128 4.95 -0.48 -2.37
N MET A 129 4.42 0.38 -1.50
CA MET A 129 3.71 1.60 -1.91
C MET A 129 4.64 2.60 -2.62
N LEU A 130 5.84 2.85 -2.07
CA LEU A 130 6.83 3.73 -2.70
C LEU A 130 7.31 3.16 -4.04
N ASN A 131 7.55 1.85 -4.11
CA ASN A 131 7.89 1.20 -5.36
C ASN A 131 6.78 1.36 -6.39
N ASN A 132 5.51 1.15 -6.03
CA ASN A 132 4.38 1.41 -6.93
C ASN A 132 4.43 2.86 -7.44
N ALA A 133 4.54 3.84 -6.53
CA ALA A 133 4.57 5.26 -6.87
C ALA A 133 5.68 5.63 -7.87
N VAL A 134 6.89 5.09 -7.71
CA VAL A 134 8.01 5.31 -8.65
C VAL A 134 7.70 4.79 -10.06
N ASN A 135 6.87 3.75 -10.16
CA ASN A 135 6.50 3.13 -11.44
C ASN A 135 5.23 3.74 -12.06
N THR A 136 4.30 4.28 -11.25
CA THR A 136 2.96 4.69 -11.70
C THR A 136 2.73 6.20 -11.74
N TRP A 137 3.63 7.02 -11.19
CA TRP A 137 3.40 8.47 -11.03
C TRP A 137 2.98 9.21 -12.31
N LYS A 138 3.45 8.77 -13.49
CA LYS A 138 3.06 9.38 -14.77
C LYS A 138 1.55 9.21 -15.04
N LYS A 139 1.04 8.00 -14.82
CA LYS A 139 -0.39 7.69 -14.95
C LYS A 139 -1.20 8.44 -13.90
N GLU A 140 -0.66 8.55 -12.68
CA GLU A 140 -1.28 9.24 -11.55
C GLU A 140 -1.48 10.74 -11.80
N ILE A 141 -0.70 11.37 -12.71
CA ILE A 141 -0.95 12.75 -13.16
C ILE A 141 -2.31 12.86 -13.86
N VAL A 142 -2.59 11.93 -14.78
CA VAL A 142 -3.84 11.89 -15.54
C VAL A 142 -5.02 11.60 -14.62
N GLU A 143 -4.82 10.68 -13.68
CA GLU A 143 -5.82 10.30 -12.67
C GLU A 143 -6.03 11.40 -11.61
N ARG A 144 -5.13 12.40 -11.57
CA ARG A 144 -5.10 13.46 -10.56
C ARG A 144 -5.04 12.89 -9.15
N ASP A 145 -4.26 11.82 -8.96
CA ASP A 145 -4.05 11.21 -7.65
C ASP A 145 -3.03 12.02 -6.85
N TYR A 146 -3.51 13.05 -6.16
CA TYR A 146 -2.74 13.88 -5.25
C TYR A 146 -2.22 13.11 -4.02
N SER A 147 -2.73 11.88 -3.77
CA SER A 147 -2.15 10.98 -2.77
C SER A 147 -0.90 10.26 -3.28
N SER A 148 -0.51 10.41 -4.55
CA SER A 148 0.77 9.92 -5.05
C SER A 148 1.95 10.54 -4.28
N PRO A 149 2.91 9.75 -3.79
CA PRO A 149 4.13 10.26 -3.16
C PRO A 149 4.89 11.27 -4.04
N VAL A 150 4.94 11.07 -5.36
CA VAL A 150 5.64 11.99 -6.27
C VAL A 150 4.87 13.31 -6.41
N ILE A 151 3.56 13.24 -6.60
CA ILE A 151 2.70 14.43 -6.76
C ILE A 151 2.61 15.21 -5.44
N SER A 152 2.42 14.53 -4.31
CA SER A 152 2.37 15.16 -2.99
C SER A 152 3.66 15.89 -2.65
N LEU A 153 4.83 15.30 -2.94
CA LEU A 153 6.12 15.97 -2.77
C LEU A 153 6.24 17.22 -3.66
N ALA A 154 5.70 17.17 -4.88
CA ALA A 154 5.70 18.30 -5.80
C ALA A 154 4.83 19.46 -5.30
N LEU A 155 3.66 19.14 -4.76
CA LEU A 155 2.75 20.09 -4.13
C LEU A 155 3.36 20.71 -2.87
N GLU A 156 3.97 19.89 -2.00
CA GLU A 156 4.67 20.37 -0.79
C GLU A 156 5.80 21.34 -1.15
N LYS A 157 6.63 20.97 -2.13
CA LYS A 157 7.73 21.81 -2.62
C LYS A 157 7.28 23.01 -3.47
N LYS A 158 5.96 23.16 -3.70
CA LYS A 158 5.36 24.23 -4.51
C LYS A 158 5.89 24.28 -5.95
N LEU A 159 6.33 23.14 -6.49
CA LEU A 159 6.78 23.00 -7.89
C LEU A 159 5.60 22.95 -8.86
N ILE A 160 4.47 22.45 -8.36
CA ILE A 160 3.16 22.49 -9.01
C ILE A 160 2.10 23.00 -8.02
N LYS A 161 0.98 23.46 -8.56
CA LYS A 161 -0.25 23.77 -7.83
C LYS A 161 -1.41 22.96 -8.41
N PHE A 162 -2.51 22.81 -7.66
CA PHE A 162 -3.68 22.05 -8.15
C PHE A 162 -4.22 22.55 -9.49
N SER A 163 -4.20 23.87 -9.72
CA SER A 163 -4.64 24.44 -10.99
C SER A 163 -3.75 24.03 -12.18
N ASP A 164 -2.50 23.59 -11.95
CA ASP A 164 -1.62 23.17 -13.04
C ASP A 164 -2.16 21.90 -13.73
N PHE A 165 -2.88 21.03 -13.03
CA PHE A 165 -3.54 19.84 -13.59
C PHE A 165 -4.73 20.18 -14.51
N GLU A 166 -5.15 21.44 -14.54
CA GLU A 166 -6.20 21.96 -15.42
C GLU A 166 -5.61 22.82 -16.55
N ASN A 167 -4.44 23.42 -16.33
CA ASN A 167 -3.88 24.45 -17.20
C ASN A 167 -2.61 24.04 -17.95
N LEU A 168 -1.93 22.99 -17.51
CA LEU A 168 -0.72 22.46 -18.15
C LEU A 168 -1.04 21.13 -18.83
N SER A 169 -0.28 20.82 -19.89
CA SER A 169 -0.29 19.49 -20.47
C SER A 169 0.41 18.50 -19.52
N THR A 170 0.06 17.21 -19.64
CA THR A 170 0.66 16.14 -18.85
C THR A 170 2.18 16.13 -18.96
N GLU A 171 2.72 16.38 -20.15
CA GLU A 171 4.16 16.37 -20.43
C GLU A 171 4.89 17.45 -19.63
N LYS A 172 4.31 18.66 -19.53
CA LYS A 172 4.87 19.76 -18.72
C LYS A 172 4.86 19.45 -17.22
N ILE A 173 3.86 18.72 -16.75
CA ILE A 173 3.82 18.25 -15.36
C ILE A 173 4.87 17.15 -15.18
N GLU A 174 5.00 16.23 -16.13
CA GLU A 174 6.01 15.17 -16.09
C GLU A 174 7.43 15.72 -15.98
N GLU A 175 7.79 16.72 -16.77
CA GLU A 175 9.09 17.39 -16.71
C GLU A 175 9.40 17.94 -15.32
N LYS A 176 8.40 18.55 -14.67
CA LYS A 176 8.53 19.11 -13.31
C LYS A 176 8.66 18.04 -12.23
N LEU A 177 8.00 16.89 -12.41
CA LEU A 177 7.95 15.81 -11.41
C LEU A 177 9.09 14.81 -11.56
N LEU A 178 9.75 14.76 -12.72
CA LEU A 178 10.83 13.82 -12.99
C LEU A 178 11.94 13.84 -11.91
N PRO A 179 12.48 15.01 -11.47
CA PRO A 179 13.48 15.03 -10.41
C PRO A 179 12.96 14.50 -9.07
N LEU A 180 11.67 14.66 -8.79
CA LEU A 180 11.05 14.20 -7.55
C LEU A 180 10.86 12.68 -7.53
N SER A 181 10.60 12.08 -8.69
CA SER A 181 10.53 10.62 -8.81
C SER A 181 11.85 9.95 -8.38
N LEU A 182 12.99 10.61 -8.64
CA LEU A 182 14.31 10.14 -8.18
C LEU A 182 14.46 10.27 -6.67
N ILE A 183 13.98 11.36 -6.07
CA ILE A 183 13.98 11.55 -4.60
C ILE A 183 13.12 10.49 -3.90
N VAL A 184 11.93 10.20 -4.45
CA VAL A 184 11.05 9.14 -3.93
C VAL A 184 11.72 7.76 -4.08
N ASN A 185 12.47 7.54 -5.17
CA ASN A 185 13.22 6.31 -5.37
C ASN A 185 14.42 6.18 -4.38
N GLU A 186 15.10 7.27 -4.06
CA GLU A 186 16.10 7.29 -2.99
C GLU A 186 15.47 6.98 -1.64
N ASP A 187 14.27 7.51 -1.37
CA ASP A 187 13.53 7.21 -0.14
C ASP A 187 13.14 5.74 -0.04
N LEU A 188 12.66 5.13 -1.13
CA LEU A 188 12.44 3.68 -1.24
C LEU A 188 13.69 2.88 -0.84
N ASN A 189 14.86 3.23 -1.39
CA ASN A 189 16.12 2.57 -1.06
C ASN A 189 16.49 2.72 0.42
N ARG A 190 16.26 3.91 1.00
CA ARG A 190 16.48 4.13 2.44
C ARG A 190 15.53 3.29 3.30
N LYS A 191 14.27 3.12 2.89
CA LYS A 191 13.30 2.27 3.61
C LYS A 191 13.68 0.79 3.54
N LEU A 192 14.21 0.32 2.42
CA LEU A 192 14.76 -1.04 2.30
C LEU A 192 15.94 -1.25 3.26
N LEU A 193 16.89 -0.32 3.30
CA LEU A 193 18.02 -0.40 4.25
C LEU A 193 17.54 -0.41 5.70
N PHE A 194 16.56 0.43 6.03
CA PHE A 194 15.96 0.45 7.37
C PHE A 194 15.28 -0.89 7.73
N MET A 195 14.64 -1.57 6.77
CA MET A 195 14.11 -2.92 7.01
C MET A 195 15.20 -3.95 7.29
N GLU A 196 16.34 -3.85 6.59
CA GLU A 196 17.51 -4.73 6.82
C GLU A 196 18.09 -4.50 8.22
N GLU A 197 18.35 -3.24 8.57
CA GLU A 197 18.81 -2.85 9.92
C GLU A 197 17.84 -3.32 11.01
N PHE A 198 16.53 -3.18 10.78
CA PHE A 198 15.50 -3.64 11.71
C PHE A 198 15.55 -5.16 11.91
N ALA A 199 15.67 -5.92 10.81
CA ALA A 199 15.73 -7.38 10.85
C ALA A 199 17.00 -7.90 11.53
N GLU A 200 18.14 -7.22 11.35
CA GLU A 200 19.39 -7.53 12.04
C GLU A 200 19.29 -7.27 13.55
N ILE A 201 18.69 -6.15 13.97
CA ILE A 201 18.59 -5.79 15.39
C ILE A 201 17.58 -6.67 16.14
N HIS A 202 16.43 -6.97 15.54
CA HIS A 202 15.33 -7.64 16.23
C HIS A 202 15.29 -9.16 16.01
N GLU A 203 16.15 -9.69 15.14
CA GLU A 203 16.34 -11.12 14.83
C GLU A 203 15.03 -11.93 14.75
N ILE A 204 14.32 -11.92 13.63
CA ILE A 204 13.14 -12.79 13.45
C ILE A 204 13.59 -14.19 13.05
N LYS A 205 13.25 -15.22 13.84
CA LYS A 205 13.71 -16.60 13.63
C LYS A 205 12.67 -17.49 12.98
N SER A 206 11.40 -17.12 13.09
CA SER A 206 10.26 -17.89 12.58
C SER A 206 10.19 -17.93 11.05
N PHE A 207 10.85 -17.01 10.35
CA PHE A 207 10.98 -17.02 8.90
C PHE A 207 12.26 -16.29 8.47
N ASP A 208 12.66 -16.50 7.22
CA ASP A 208 13.82 -15.85 6.63
C ASP A 208 13.50 -14.38 6.29
N ALA A 209 13.70 -13.50 7.28
CA ALA A 209 13.44 -12.06 7.15
C ALA A 209 14.31 -11.39 6.07
N LEU A 210 15.57 -11.83 5.91
CA LEU A 210 16.45 -11.29 4.88
C LEU A 210 15.98 -11.69 3.48
N ARG A 211 15.54 -12.94 3.29
CA ARG A 211 14.93 -13.36 2.02
C ARG A 211 13.63 -12.62 1.74
N TYR A 212 12.79 -12.40 2.76
CA TYR A 212 11.59 -11.58 2.63
C TYR A 212 11.92 -10.18 2.12
N ILE A 213 12.91 -9.50 2.71
CA ILE A 213 13.35 -8.16 2.28
C ILE A 213 13.97 -8.19 0.87
N ASN A 214 14.81 -9.18 0.58
CA ASN A 214 15.46 -9.33 -0.72
C ASN A 214 14.48 -9.52 -1.89
N ASN A 215 13.30 -10.11 -1.64
CA ASN A 215 12.24 -10.19 -2.64
C ASN A 215 11.75 -8.79 -3.06
N TYR A 216 11.59 -7.86 -2.11
CA TYR A 216 11.23 -6.46 -2.44
C TYR A 216 12.35 -5.74 -3.18
N ARG A 217 13.60 -5.96 -2.77
CA ARG A 217 14.77 -5.38 -3.46
C ARG A 217 14.84 -5.85 -4.92
N THR A 218 14.63 -7.14 -5.16
CA THR A 218 14.62 -7.74 -6.49
C THR A 218 13.51 -7.14 -7.34
N TYR A 219 12.28 -7.12 -6.79
CA TYR A 219 11.12 -6.56 -7.49
C TYR A 219 11.28 -5.08 -7.83
N ALA A 220 11.81 -4.28 -6.89
CA ALA A 220 12.09 -2.87 -7.11
C ALA A 220 13.14 -2.67 -8.22
N PHE A 221 14.22 -3.44 -8.20
CA PHE A 221 15.26 -3.37 -9.22
C PHE A 221 14.76 -3.77 -10.62
N GLU A 222 14.00 -4.87 -10.71
CA GLU A 222 13.40 -5.32 -11.97
C GLU A 222 12.42 -4.29 -12.55
N SER A 223 11.58 -3.70 -11.68
CA SER A 223 10.63 -2.66 -12.07
C SER A 223 11.35 -1.41 -12.61
N GLN A 224 12.40 -0.97 -11.91
CA GLN A 224 13.23 0.16 -12.35
C GLN A 224 13.94 -0.11 -13.68
N LYS A 225 14.48 -1.33 -13.87
CA LYS A 225 15.13 -1.74 -15.13
C LYS A 225 14.15 -1.67 -16.30
N LYS A 226 12.94 -2.22 -16.12
CA LYS A 226 11.88 -2.19 -17.14
C LYS A 226 11.50 -0.77 -17.53
N ASN A 227 11.40 0.16 -16.57
CA ASN A 227 11.08 1.56 -16.85
C ASN A 227 12.18 2.28 -17.63
N LYS A 228 13.46 1.99 -17.34
CA LYS A 228 14.58 2.52 -18.12
C LYS A 228 14.53 2.04 -19.57
N GLU A 229 14.27 0.76 -19.79
CA GLU A 229 14.15 0.18 -21.13
C GLU A 229 12.97 0.79 -21.92
N ILE A 230 11.80 0.99 -21.27
CA ILE A 230 10.65 1.64 -21.89
C ILE A 230 10.96 3.09 -22.26
N SER A 231 11.59 3.84 -21.35
CA SER A 231 11.96 5.24 -21.58
C SER A 231 12.96 5.36 -22.74
N GLN A 232 13.94 4.45 -22.83
CA GLN A 232 14.94 4.43 -23.90
C GLN A 232 14.32 4.11 -25.28
N ARG A 233 13.32 3.22 -25.34
CA ARG A 233 12.59 2.91 -26.59
C ARG A 233 11.75 4.09 -27.08
N GLN A 234 11.17 4.87 -26.15
CA GLN A 234 10.41 6.07 -26.48
C GLN A 234 11.29 7.22 -26.98
N THR A 235 12.52 7.34 -26.49
CA THR A 235 13.49 8.35 -26.95
C THR A 235 14.27 7.95 -28.21
N GLY A 236 14.35 6.66 -28.54
CA GLY A 236 15.07 6.13 -29.70
C GLY A 236 14.23 5.99 -30.98
N SER A 237 13.01 6.51 -30.99
CA SER A 237 12.09 6.47 -32.15
C SER A 237 12.02 7.84 -32.85
N ILE A 238 13.18 8.43 -33.16
CA ILE A 238 13.33 9.63 -34.01
C ILE A 238 13.99 9.20 -35.32
#